data_AF-A0A948PU86-F1
#
_entry.id   AF-A0A948PU86-F1
#
_cell.length_a   1.000
_cell.length_b   1.000
_cell.length_c   1.000
_cell.angle_alpha   90.00
_cell.angle_beta   90.00
_cell.angle_gamma   90.00
#
_symmetry.space_group_name_H-M   'P 1'
#
loop_
_entity.id
_entity.type
_entity.pdbx_description
1 polymer ?
#
loop_
_entity_poly.entity_id
_entity_poly.type
_entity_poly.pdbx_seq_one_letter_code
_entity_poly.pdbx_strand_id
1 'polypeptide(L)'
;MQTENTEKTEEVVKDLRNMDDWHPVYSKRISYISSQKEWQELWDKAKTADELVGLLFRGLKIPLTDEEFYKQVSFYLEVAYGRHNDRYLCSGISSWTSFGKITISQLSQKVCLDAWKFLCQDFFKDQDKGKGEEPSWFYQLSFNHRIVDKIIWFFMEKDNCSFSSGFLGHDDKVVIDFLTKLAEYTWSSISYDHRRDLKQYLFTKRAQMLMIFWNIKKLDILFEKWHYVTEEDLNVLKELALIAEPWETEPKYKTVDEAMIGFSYQAAVAYAILNTRIKEKARQDKIKKAERQIEEANQDLKTLKA
;
A
#
# COMPACT_ATOMS: atom_id res chain seq x y z
N MET A 1 66.87 -18.53 -21.76
CA MET A 1 65.74 -17.57 -21.83
C MET A 1 64.35 -18.22 -21.90
N GLN A 2 64.21 -19.56 -21.80
CA GLN A 2 62.88 -20.22 -21.72
C GLN A 2 62.56 -20.82 -20.34
N THR A 3 63.51 -20.83 -19.40
CA THR A 3 63.34 -21.40 -18.06
C THR A 3 62.75 -20.42 -17.04
N GLU A 4 63.07 -19.12 -17.11
CA GLU A 4 62.52 -18.10 -16.19
C GLU A 4 61.02 -17.81 -16.40
N ASN A 5 60.48 -18.10 -17.59
CA ASN A 5 59.06 -17.89 -17.87
C ASN A 5 58.19 -19.04 -17.34
N THR A 6 58.74 -20.24 -17.24
CA THR A 6 58.01 -21.41 -16.75
C THR A 6 57.87 -21.38 -15.24
N GLU A 7 58.91 -20.98 -14.51
CA GLU A 7 58.87 -20.82 -13.04
C GLU A 7 57.90 -19.70 -12.62
N LYS A 8 57.89 -18.56 -13.31
CA LYS A 8 56.89 -17.50 -13.06
C LYS A 8 55.46 -17.94 -13.36
N THR A 9 55.25 -18.81 -14.33
CA THR A 9 53.91 -19.30 -14.67
C THR A 9 53.43 -20.34 -13.65
N GLU A 10 54.32 -21.19 -13.14
CA GLU A 10 53.99 -22.13 -12.06
C GLU A 10 53.76 -21.43 -10.71
N GLU A 11 54.50 -20.36 -10.41
CA GLU A 11 54.31 -19.54 -9.21
C GLU A 11 52.97 -18.77 -9.26
N VAL A 12 52.61 -18.20 -10.41
CA VAL A 12 51.28 -17.59 -10.65
C VAL A 12 50.16 -18.62 -10.58
N VAL A 13 50.36 -19.84 -11.09
CA VAL A 13 49.35 -20.92 -11.00
C VAL A 13 49.22 -21.47 -9.58
N LYS A 14 50.28 -21.42 -8.76
CA LYS A 14 50.27 -21.82 -7.35
C LYS A 14 49.59 -20.75 -6.48
N ASP A 15 49.79 -19.47 -6.78
CA ASP A 15 49.08 -18.35 -6.15
C ASP A 15 47.59 -18.34 -6.54
N LEU A 16 47.24 -18.67 -7.79
CA LEU A 16 45.85 -18.81 -8.22
C LEU A 16 45.13 -20.01 -7.57
N ARG A 17 45.87 -21.07 -7.18
CA ARG A 17 45.32 -22.21 -6.43
C ARG A 17 45.23 -21.96 -4.92
N ASN A 18 46.00 -21.00 -4.40
CA ASN A 18 45.92 -20.55 -3.02
C ASN A 18 45.01 -19.33 -2.82
N MET A 19 44.50 -18.74 -3.91
CA MET A 19 43.36 -17.81 -3.93
C MET A 19 42.00 -18.51 -3.71
N ASP A 20 42.01 -19.58 -2.91
CA ASP A 20 40.86 -19.99 -2.11
C ASP A 20 40.69 -19.07 -0.88
N ASP A 21 41.07 -17.80 -1.00
CA ASP A 21 40.43 -16.71 -0.27
C ASP A 21 39.01 -16.57 -0.83
N TRP A 22 38.18 -17.54 -0.45
CA TRP A 22 36.75 -17.55 -0.67
C TRP A 22 36.22 -16.15 -0.38
N HIS A 23 35.71 -15.49 -1.40
CA HIS A 23 35.03 -14.21 -1.24
C HIS A 23 34.11 -14.33 -0.01
N PRO A 24 34.08 -13.38 0.95
CA PRO A 24 33.32 -13.52 2.20
C PRO A 24 31.83 -13.88 2.03
N VAL A 25 31.30 -13.68 0.83
CA VAL A 25 29.96 -14.09 0.39
C VAL A 25 29.84 -15.61 0.19
N TYR A 26 30.89 -16.31 -0.27
CA TYR A 26 30.91 -17.77 -0.45
C TYR A 26 31.18 -18.53 0.86
N SER A 27 31.86 -17.91 1.84
CA SER A 27 32.14 -18.52 3.15
C SER A 27 31.00 -18.38 4.16
N LYS A 28 30.08 -17.43 3.99
CA LYS A 28 28.83 -17.38 4.75
C LYS A 28 27.83 -18.38 4.14
N ARG A 29 27.75 -19.58 4.73
CA ARG A 29 26.59 -20.47 4.53
C ARG A 29 25.33 -19.63 4.79
N ILE A 30 24.55 -19.35 3.74
CA ILE A 30 23.19 -18.84 3.90
C ILE A 30 22.41 -20.00 4.52
N SER A 31 22.36 -20.05 5.85
CA SER A 31 21.57 -21.03 6.58
C SER A 31 20.11 -20.83 6.18
N TYR A 32 19.46 -21.92 5.77
CA TYR A 32 18.03 -21.92 5.51
C TYR A 32 17.30 -21.54 6.81
N ILE A 33 16.48 -20.50 6.76
CA ILE A 33 15.63 -20.09 7.88
C ILE A 33 14.33 -20.84 7.75
N SER A 34 14.03 -21.70 8.73
CA SER A 34 12.97 -22.70 8.65
C SER A 34 11.66 -22.27 9.31
N SER A 35 11.69 -21.21 10.13
CA SER A 35 10.51 -20.74 10.87
C SER A 35 10.56 -19.23 11.13
N GLN A 36 9.38 -18.65 11.40
CA GLN A 36 9.26 -17.24 11.76
C GLN A 36 10.01 -16.91 13.05
N LYS A 37 9.99 -17.83 14.02
CA LYS A 37 10.68 -17.65 15.30
C LYS A 37 12.19 -17.56 15.09
N GLU A 38 12.75 -18.47 14.29
CA GLU A 38 14.18 -18.45 13.94
C GLU A 38 14.55 -17.14 13.23
N TRP A 39 13.72 -16.71 12.28
CA TRP A 39 13.91 -15.44 11.57
C TRP A 39 13.96 -14.24 12.52
N GLN A 40 13.01 -14.16 13.47
CA GLN A 40 12.95 -13.07 14.45
C GLN A 40 14.16 -13.09 15.39
N GLU A 41 14.59 -14.27 15.86
CA GLU A 41 15.78 -14.39 16.70
C GLU A 41 17.05 -13.94 15.97
N LEU A 42 17.15 -14.19 14.67
CA LEU A 42 18.25 -13.70 13.84
C LEU A 42 18.16 -12.20 13.61
N TRP A 43 16.96 -11.66 13.43
CA TRP A 43 16.71 -10.22 13.31
C TRP A 43 17.19 -9.47 14.54
N ASP A 44 16.79 -9.92 15.73
CA ASP A 44 17.12 -9.26 16.99
C ASP A 44 18.63 -9.32 17.32
N LYS A 45 19.35 -10.30 16.75
CA LYS A 45 20.80 -10.49 16.94
C LYS A 45 21.64 -9.82 15.86
N ALA A 46 21.04 -9.37 14.75
CA ALA A 46 21.75 -8.78 13.63
C ALA A 46 22.45 -7.48 14.05
N LYS A 47 23.70 -7.29 13.61
CA LYS A 47 24.54 -6.14 14.02
C LYS A 47 24.89 -5.23 12.85
N THR A 48 24.56 -5.64 11.63
CA THR A 48 24.91 -4.94 10.40
C THR A 48 23.68 -4.75 9.50
N ALA A 49 23.68 -3.69 8.71
CA ALA A 49 22.61 -3.44 7.73
C ALA A 49 22.52 -4.54 6.66
N ASP A 50 23.66 -5.11 6.25
CA ASP A 50 23.69 -6.20 5.27
C ASP A 50 23.00 -7.47 5.81
N GLU A 51 23.17 -7.80 7.10
CA GLU A 51 22.43 -8.88 7.75
C GLU A 51 20.93 -8.61 7.78
N LEU A 52 20.54 -7.38 8.14
CA LEU A 52 19.12 -6.98 8.16
C LEU A 52 18.48 -7.07 6.78
N VAL A 53 19.12 -6.53 5.73
CA VAL A 53 18.62 -6.63 4.35
C VAL A 53 18.54 -8.10 3.90
N GLY A 54 19.54 -8.91 4.25
CA GLY A 54 19.52 -10.35 3.97
C GLY A 54 18.33 -11.06 4.65
N LEU A 55 17.99 -10.68 5.87
CA LEU A 55 16.83 -11.19 6.59
C LEU A 55 15.52 -10.69 5.98
N LEU A 56 15.42 -9.42 5.57
CA LEU A 56 14.26 -8.89 4.84
C LEU A 56 14.03 -9.62 3.51
N PHE A 57 15.08 -10.01 2.80
CA PHE A 57 14.91 -10.78 1.55
C PHE A 57 14.27 -12.17 1.80
N ARG A 58 14.44 -12.72 3.00
CA ARG A 58 14.00 -14.08 3.37
C ARG A 58 12.67 -14.13 4.11
N GLY A 59 12.34 -13.12 4.93
CA GLY A 59 11.22 -13.20 5.87
C GLY A 59 9.87 -13.48 5.22
N LEU A 60 9.53 -12.77 4.13
CA LEU A 60 8.26 -13.00 3.41
C LEU A 60 8.20 -14.31 2.61
N LYS A 61 9.32 -15.06 2.51
CA LYS A 61 9.40 -16.34 1.77
C LYS A 61 9.33 -17.57 2.68
N ILE A 62 9.28 -17.36 3.99
CA ILE A 62 9.10 -18.45 4.95
C ILE A 62 7.66 -18.97 4.82
N PRO A 63 7.41 -20.28 4.89
CA PRO A 63 6.05 -20.80 5.03
C PRO A 63 5.47 -20.37 6.38
N LEU A 64 4.45 -19.52 6.37
CA LEU A 64 3.86 -18.92 7.57
C LEU A 64 2.41 -19.36 7.77
N THR A 65 2.00 -19.50 9.04
CA THR A 65 0.58 -19.50 9.39
C THR A 65 -0.03 -18.10 9.18
N ASP A 66 -1.35 -17.97 9.11
CA ASP A 66 -2.02 -16.68 8.89
C ASP A 66 -1.67 -15.62 9.94
N GLU A 67 -1.51 -16.01 11.21
CA GLU A 67 -1.11 -15.12 12.30
C GLU A 67 0.36 -14.68 12.18
N GLU A 68 1.24 -15.59 11.78
CA GLU A 68 2.65 -15.26 11.54
C GLU A 68 2.83 -14.38 10.31
N PHE A 69 2.03 -14.62 9.26
CA PHE A 69 2.02 -13.78 8.06
C PHE A 69 1.59 -12.35 8.40
N TYR A 70 0.54 -12.17 9.21
CA TYR A 70 0.15 -10.84 9.71
C TYR A 70 1.29 -10.15 10.47
N LYS A 71 1.94 -10.86 11.40
CA LYS A 71 3.08 -10.31 12.16
C LYS A 71 4.21 -9.93 11.22
N GLN A 72 4.47 -10.74 10.20
CA GLN A 72 5.54 -10.48 9.25
C GLN A 72 5.26 -9.25 8.38
N VAL A 73 4.05 -9.13 7.83
CA VAL A 73 3.65 -7.93 7.04
C VAL A 73 3.66 -6.68 7.93
N SER A 74 3.14 -6.77 9.16
CA SER A 74 3.16 -5.67 10.13
C SER A 74 4.58 -5.21 10.43
N PHE A 75 5.49 -6.16 10.65
CA PHE A 75 6.90 -5.88 10.87
C PHE A 75 7.52 -5.12 9.69
N TYR A 76 7.26 -5.56 8.45
CA TYR A 76 7.81 -4.88 7.27
C TYR A 76 7.25 -3.47 7.11
N LEU A 77 5.96 -3.25 7.41
CA LEU A 77 5.36 -1.91 7.38
C LEU A 77 5.99 -1.00 8.45
N GLU A 78 6.25 -1.52 9.65
CA GLU A 78 6.94 -0.78 10.72
C GLU A 78 8.38 -0.42 10.33
N VAL A 79 9.12 -1.34 9.70
CA VAL A 79 10.46 -1.04 9.17
C VAL A 79 10.41 -0.04 8.01
N ALA A 80 9.49 -0.21 7.08
CA ALA A 80 9.32 0.66 5.92
C ALA A 80 8.91 2.10 6.30
N TYR A 81 8.36 2.31 7.50
CA TYR A 81 7.98 3.64 8.01
C TYR A 81 9.18 4.62 7.98
N GLY A 82 10.38 4.13 8.25
CA GLY A 82 11.61 4.94 8.24
C GLY A 82 12.14 5.28 6.85
N ARG A 83 11.44 4.95 5.75
CA ARG A 83 11.98 5.14 4.38
C ARG A 83 12.17 6.61 3.99
N HIS A 84 11.35 7.49 4.58
CA HIS A 84 11.38 8.94 4.35
C HIS A 84 11.86 9.74 5.57
N ASN A 85 12.11 9.08 6.71
CA ASN A 85 12.47 9.74 7.96
C ASN A 85 13.54 8.92 8.69
N ASP A 86 14.70 9.55 8.95
CA ASP A 86 15.90 8.96 9.57
C ASP A 86 15.69 8.45 11.02
N ARG A 87 14.49 8.59 11.58
CA ARG A 87 14.24 8.47 13.02
C ARG A 87 14.03 7.06 13.56
N TYR A 88 13.70 6.07 12.73
CA TYR A 88 13.06 4.86 13.27
C TYR A 88 13.90 3.61 13.39
N LEU A 89 15.06 3.55 12.74
CA LEU A 89 15.90 2.36 12.81
C LEU A 89 17.31 2.75 13.24
N CYS A 90 17.81 2.03 14.24
CA CYS A 90 19.22 1.83 14.55
C CYS A 90 19.82 2.71 15.67
N SER A 91 19.36 2.55 16.91
CA SER A 91 20.32 2.55 18.02
C SER A 91 21.11 1.23 17.98
N GLY A 92 22.45 1.29 17.91
CA GLY A 92 23.31 0.10 18.07
C GLY A 92 23.79 -0.62 16.80
N ILE A 93 23.51 -0.13 15.58
CA ILE A 93 24.08 -0.69 14.35
C ILE A 93 25.46 -0.10 14.05
N SER A 94 26.41 -0.96 13.67
CA SER A 94 27.75 -0.54 13.26
C SER A 94 27.70 0.32 11.99
N SER A 95 28.46 1.41 11.96
CA SER A 95 28.64 2.27 10.77
C SER A 95 29.54 1.66 9.69
N TRP A 96 30.05 0.46 9.91
CA TRP A 96 30.92 -0.26 8.97
C TRP A 96 30.11 -1.19 8.08
N THR A 97 30.23 -1.00 6.77
CA THR A 97 29.68 -1.90 5.74
C THR A 97 30.78 -2.49 4.87
N SER A 98 30.41 -3.49 4.07
CA SER A 98 31.26 -4.08 3.02
C SER A 98 31.77 -3.08 1.97
N PHE A 99 31.19 -1.87 1.90
CA PHE A 99 31.55 -0.80 0.95
C PHE A 99 32.22 0.44 1.61
N GLY A 100 32.59 0.36 2.90
CA GLY A 100 33.25 1.44 3.65
C GLY A 100 32.35 2.11 4.70
N LYS A 101 32.77 3.30 5.18
CA LYS A 101 32.08 4.07 6.22
C LYS A 101 30.94 4.89 5.60
N ILE A 102 29.73 4.38 5.74
CA ILE A 102 28.48 5.06 5.38
C ILE A 102 27.85 5.58 6.70
N THR A 103 27.09 6.68 6.67
CA THR A 103 26.43 7.14 7.90
C THR A 103 25.37 6.12 8.33
N ILE A 104 25.17 5.96 9.64
CA ILE A 104 24.16 5.03 10.18
C ILE A 104 22.76 5.40 9.64
N SER A 105 22.46 6.68 9.41
CA SER A 105 21.18 7.10 8.85
C SER A 105 20.99 6.65 7.39
N GLN A 106 22.03 6.71 6.54
CA GLN A 106 21.97 6.20 5.17
C GLN A 106 21.77 4.67 5.12
N LEU A 107 22.38 3.93 6.06
CA LEU A 107 22.19 2.48 6.16
C LEU A 107 20.82 2.10 6.67
N SER A 108 20.34 2.81 7.69
CA SER A 108 18.98 2.68 8.23
C SER A 108 17.95 2.93 7.13
N GLN A 109 18.08 4.03 6.39
CA GLN A 109 17.21 4.35 5.26
C GLN A 109 17.24 3.26 4.18
N LYS A 110 18.40 2.66 3.88
CA LYS A 110 18.50 1.55 2.93
C LYS A 110 17.70 0.33 3.39
N VAL A 111 17.79 -0.05 4.67
CA VAL A 111 16.99 -1.15 5.24
C VAL A 111 15.50 -0.86 5.11
N CYS A 112 15.06 0.37 5.43
CA CYS A 112 13.68 0.81 5.27
C CYS A 112 13.20 0.73 3.81
N LEU A 113 14.03 1.20 2.87
CA LEU A 113 13.74 1.16 1.43
C LEU A 113 13.65 -0.26 0.91
N ASP A 114 14.52 -1.16 1.36
CA ASP A 114 14.46 -2.56 0.94
C ASP A 114 13.25 -3.29 1.54
N ALA A 115 12.87 -3.02 2.80
CA ALA A 115 11.61 -3.51 3.37
C ALA A 115 10.40 -3.06 2.55
N TRP A 116 10.39 -1.79 2.13
CA TRP A 116 9.36 -1.24 1.26
C TRP A 116 9.30 -1.96 -0.10
N LYS A 117 10.45 -2.18 -0.74
CA LYS A 117 10.53 -2.92 -2.01
C LYS A 117 10.01 -4.34 -1.88
N PHE A 118 10.36 -5.05 -0.80
CA PHE A 118 9.85 -6.40 -0.57
C PHE A 118 8.34 -6.41 -0.37
N LEU A 119 7.78 -5.47 0.40
CA LEU A 119 6.32 -5.32 0.48
C LEU A 119 5.69 -5.07 -0.90
N CYS A 120 6.29 -4.21 -1.72
CA CYS A 120 5.80 -3.95 -3.07
C CYS A 120 5.83 -5.21 -3.92
N GLN A 121 6.95 -5.92 -3.97
CA GLN A 121 7.12 -7.06 -4.87
C GLN A 121 6.44 -8.34 -4.41
N ASP A 122 6.43 -8.62 -3.12
CA ASP A 122 5.99 -9.92 -2.57
C ASP A 122 4.58 -9.86 -1.96
N PHE A 123 4.06 -8.68 -1.61
CA PHE A 123 2.73 -8.53 -1.02
C PHE A 123 1.76 -7.69 -1.85
N PHE A 124 2.07 -6.41 -2.13
CA PHE A 124 1.14 -5.51 -2.83
C PHE A 124 0.94 -5.84 -4.31
N LYS A 125 2.00 -6.35 -4.96
CA LYS A 125 1.93 -6.75 -6.36
C LYS A 125 1.04 -7.98 -6.53
N ASP A 126 0.02 -7.80 -7.35
CA ASP A 126 -0.82 -8.88 -7.85
C ASP A 126 0.02 -9.83 -8.72
N GLN A 127 0.31 -11.03 -8.19
CA GLN A 127 1.14 -12.05 -8.84
C GLN A 127 0.36 -12.82 -9.92
N ASP A 128 -0.97 -12.80 -9.84
CA ASP A 128 -1.85 -13.61 -10.67
C ASP A 128 -2.58 -12.79 -11.74
N LYS A 129 -1.99 -11.66 -12.15
CA LYS A 129 -2.56 -10.77 -13.19
C LYS A 129 -3.01 -11.60 -14.41
N GLY A 130 -4.32 -11.68 -14.60
CA GLY A 130 -4.97 -12.34 -15.74
C GLY A 130 -5.25 -13.83 -15.60
N LYS A 131 -5.04 -14.45 -14.42
CA LYS A 131 -5.33 -15.88 -14.18
C LYS A 131 -6.52 -16.16 -13.26
N GLY A 132 -6.98 -15.18 -12.50
CA GLY A 132 -8.14 -15.29 -11.61
C GLY A 132 -8.99 -14.01 -11.60
N GLU A 133 -10.20 -14.09 -11.03
CA GLU A 133 -11.05 -12.92 -10.80
C GLU A 133 -10.53 -12.02 -9.66
N GLU A 134 -9.73 -12.57 -8.75
CA GLU A 134 -9.30 -11.89 -7.52
C GLU A 134 -7.77 -11.68 -7.50
N PRO A 135 -7.28 -10.53 -7.01
CA PRO A 135 -5.85 -10.29 -6.82
C PRO A 135 -5.22 -11.27 -5.82
N SER A 136 -3.94 -11.59 -6.01
CA SER A 136 -3.22 -12.57 -5.18
C SER A 136 -3.15 -12.25 -3.68
N TRP A 137 -3.37 -10.99 -3.28
CA TRP A 137 -3.40 -10.51 -1.88
C TRP A 137 -4.80 -10.58 -1.24
N PHE A 138 -5.86 -10.82 -2.02
CA PHE A 138 -7.25 -10.72 -1.58
C PHE A 138 -7.58 -11.75 -0.48
N TYR A 139 -7.09 -12.98 -0.66
CA TYR A 139 -7.27 -14.05 0.30
C TYR A 139 -6.68 -13.67 1.66
N GLN A 140 -5.42 -13.23 1.70
CA GLN A 140 -4.72 -12.88 2.94
C GLN A 140 -5.43 -11.77 3.70
N LEU A 141 -5.98 -10.78 3.00
CA LEU A 141 -6.77 -9.72 3.62
C LEU A 141 -8.13 -10.21 4.13
N SER A 142 -8.75 -11.18 3.47
CA SER A 142 -10.07 -11.72 3.85
C SER A 142 -10.02 -12.58 5.11
N PHE A 143 -8.93 -13.31 5.33
CA PHE A 143 -8.77 -14.13 6.54
C PHE A 143 -8.20 -13.35 7.72
N ASN A 144 -7.52 -12.22 7.49
CA ASN A 144 -6.93 -11.43 8.57
C ASN A 144 -7.07 -9.92 8.36
N HIS A 145 -8.20 -9.38 8.82
CA HIS A 145 -8.51 -7.94 8.76
C HIS A 145 -7.50 -7.05 9.51
N ARG A 146 -6.69 -7.60 10.43
CA ARG A 146 -5.65 -6.82 11.12
C ARG A 146 -4.56 -6.33 10.16
N ILE A 147 -4.34 -7.06 9.05
CA ILE A 147 -3.44 -6.61 7.99
C ILE A 147 -3.99 -5.33 7.35
N VAL A 148 -5.30 -5.25 7.11
CA VAL A 148 -5.95 -4.04 6.58
C VAL A 148 -5.76 -2.87 7.54
N ASP A 149 -5.93 -3.07 8.85
CA ASP A 149 -5.70 -2.01 9.84
C ASP A 149 -4.27 -1.50 9.83
N LYS A 150 -3.29 -2.39 9.68
CA LYS A 150 -1.87 -2.00 9.60
C LYS A 150 -1.53 -1.29 8.30
N ILE A 151 -2.15 -1.68 7.18
CA ILE A 151 -2.05 -0.95 5.90
C ILE A 151 -2.63 0.46 6.06
N ILE A 152 -3.82 0.57 6.64
CA ILE A 152 -4.47 1.87 6.88
C ILE A 152 -3.59 2.74 7.79
N TRP A 153 -3.14 2.21 8.93
CA TRP A 153 -2.23 2.91 9.82
C TRP A 153 -0.99 3.43 9.09
N PHE A 154 -0.37 2.60 8.25
CA PHE A 154 0.82 2.96 7.50
C PHE A 154 0.58 4.12 6.52
N PHE A 155 -0.51 4.07 5.74
CA PHE A 155 -0.81 5.08 4.71
C PHE A 155 -1.52 6.34 5.25
N MET A 156 -2.05 6.30 6.47
CA MET A 156 -2.57 7.51 7.12
C MET A 156 -1.45 8.50 7.49
N GLU A 157 -0.20 8.02 7.52
CA GLU A 157 0.96 8.80 7.90
C GLU A 157 1.51 9.59 6.71
N LYS A 158 1.68 10.91 6.89
CA LYS A 158 2.03 11.88 5.84
C LYS A 158 3.22 11.44 4.98
N ASP A 159 4.29 11.01 5.64
CA ASP A 159 5.54 10.67 4.98
C ASP A 159 5.38 9.43 4.09
N ASN A 160 4.46 8.52 4.40
CA ASN A 160 4.25 7.26 3.68
C ASN A 160 3.36 7.36 2.44
N CYS A 161 2.73 8.51 2.20
CA CYS A 161 1.94 8.79 1.01
C CYS A 161 2.58 9.80 0.05
N SER A 162 3.81 10.22 0.31
CA SER A 162 4.52 11.21 -0.50
C SER A 162 5.06 10.62 -1.80
N PHE A 163 4.17 10.41 -2.79
CA PHE A 163 4.55 9.99 -4.13
C PHE A 163 5.01 11.19 -4.96
N SER A 164 6.26 11.16 -5.44
CA SER A 164 6.84 12.30 -6.18
C SER A 164 6.06 12.58 -7.48
N SER A 165 5.68 13.84 -7.70
CA SER A 165 4.74 14.25 -8.75
C SER A 165 5.29 14.30 -10.18
N GLY A 166 6.54 13.89 -10.40
CA GLY A 166 7.19 13.95 -11.71
C GLY A 166 7.24 12.60 -12.45
N PHE A 167 7.59 11.53 -11.74
CA PHE A 167 7.66 10.17 -12.28
C PHE A 167 7.41 9.18 -11.15
N LEU A 168 6.27 8.49 -11.19
CA LEU A 168 6.01 7.38 -10.26
C LEU A 168 7.00 6.27 -10.53
N GLY A 169 7.76 5.87 -9.49
CA GLY A 169 8.62 4.70 -9.53
C GLY A 169 7.81 3.43 -9.78
N HIS A 170 8.51 2.32 -10.05
CA HIS A 170 7.84 1.03 -10.21
C HIS A 170 7.04 0.65 -8.96
N ASP A 171 7.63 0.82 -7.78
CA ASP A 171 7.02 0.48 -6.49
C ASP A 171 5.78 1.35 -6.19
N ASP A 172 5.84 2.64 -6.51
CA ASP A 172 4.70 3.56 -6.37
C ASP A 172 3.51 3.11 -7.22
N LYS A 173 3.77 2.68 -8.46
CA LYS A 173 2.71 2.17 -9.36
C LYS A 173 2.08 0.90 -8.81
N VAL A 174 2.88 0.01 -8.25
CA VAL A 174 2.40 -1.24 -7.63
C VAL A 174 1.46 -0.92 -6.47
N VAL A 175 1.86 0.00 -5.59
CA VAL A 175 1.07 0.38 -4.42
C VAL A 175 -0.20 1.13 -4.81
N ILE A 176 -0.13 2.03 -5.80
CA ILE A 176 -1.31 2.72 -6.32
C ILE A 176 -2.28 1.70 -6.94
N ASP A 177 -1.81 0.73 -7.74
CA ASP A 177 -2.64 -0.34 -8.31
C ASP A 177 -3.31 -1.17 -7.19
N PHE A 178 -2.55 -1.53 -6.15
CA PHE A 178 -3.06 -2.21 -4.96
C PHE A 178 -4.18 -1.40 -4.27
N LEU A 179 -3.92 -0.13 -3.94
CA LEU A 179 -4.89 0.74 -3.25
C LEU A 179 -6.12 0.99 -4.12
N THR A 180 -5.95 1.22 -5.42
CA THR A 180 -7.04 1.38 -6.39
C THR A 180 -7.94 0.15 -6.42
N LYS A 181 -7.36 -1.05 -6.53
CA LYS A 181 -8.13 -2.30 -6.45
C LYS A 181 -8.82 -2.47 -5.10
N LEU A 182 -8.16 -2.14 -4.00
CA LEU A 182 -8.77 -2.18 -2.67
C LEU A 182 -10.00 -1.26 -2.59
N ALA A 183 -9.95 -0.09 -3.23
CA ALA A 183 -11.08 0.84 -3.35
C ALA A 183 -12.27 0.20 -4.07
N GLU A 184 -12.02 -0.62 -5.09
CA GLU A 184 -13.09 -1.32 -5.80
C GLU A 184 -13.87 -2.24 -4.87
N TYR A 185 -13.20 -2.89 -3.93
CA TYR A 185 -13.87 -3.70 -2.91
C TYR A 185 -14.59 -2.82 -1.88
N THR A 186 -13.98 -1.72 -1.45
CA THR A 186 -14.56 -0.77 -0.48
C THR A 186 -15.86 -0.12 -0.97
N TRP A 187 -15.93 0.28 -2.25
CA TRP A 187 -17.11 0.87 -2.90
C TRP A 187 -17.70 -0.05 -3.98
N SER A 188 -17.97 -1.30 -3.60
CA SER A 188 -18.78 -2.25 -4.40
C SER A 188 -20.07 -2.64 -3.68
N SER A 189 -20.99 -3.27 -4.41
CA SER A 189 -22.11 -3.96 -3.79
C SER A 189 -21.61 -5.11 -2.93
N ILE A 190 -22.17 -5.21 -1.72
CA ILE A 190 -22.00 -6.37 -0.85
C ILE A 190 -22.72 -7.54 -1.53
N SER A 191 -21.96 -8.48 -2.07
CA SER A 191 -22.47 -9.73 -2.64
C SER A 191 -22.55 -10.81 -1.56
N TYR A 192 -23.48 -11.77 -1.72
CA TYR A 192 -23.63 -12.94 -0.85
C TYR A 192 -22.56 -14.02 -1.13
N ASP A 193 -21.29 -13.62 -1.19
CA ASP A 193 -20.17 -14.51 -1.52
C ASP A 193 -19.15 -14.56 -0.37
N HIS A 194 -18.14 -15.46 -0.43
CA HIS A 194 -17.01 -15.53 0.54
C HIS A 194 -16.28 -14.20 0.73
N ARG A 195 -16.46 -13.28 -0.22
CA ARG A 195 -15.95 -11.89 -0.24
C ARG A 195 -16.67 -10.95 0.73
N ARG A 196 -17.76 -11.40 1.37
CA ARG A 196 -18.63 -10.55 2.21
C ARG A 196 -17.88 -9.97 3.40
N ASP A 197 -17.04 -10.75 4.07
CA ASP A 197 -16.42 -10.35 5.34
C ASP A 197 -15.43 -9.21 5.12
N LEU A 198 -14.55 -9.32 4.13
CA LEU A 198 -13.61 -8.25 3.78
C LEU A 198 -14.32 -7.00 3.27
N LYS A 199 -15.32 -7.14 2.39
CA LYS A 199 -16.08 -5.98 1.88
C LYS A 199 -16.82 -5.25 3.00
N GLN A 200 -17.46 -5.99 3.90
CA GLN A 200 -18.16 -5.42 5.05
C GLN A 200 -17.16 -4.75 5.99
N TYR A 201 -15.98 -5.33 6.18
CA TYR A 201 -14.92 -4.72 6.96
C TYR A 201 -14.43 -3.41 6.33
N LEU A 202 -14.09 -3.43 5.03
CA LEU A 202 -13.65 -2.25 4.28
C LEU A 202 -14.70 -1.14 4.25
N PHE A 203 -16.00 -1.50 4.22
CA PHE A 203 -17.09 -0.53 4.35
C PHE A 203 -16.96 0.30 5.64
N THR A 204 -16.60 -0.32 6.77
CA THR A 204 -16.38 0.39 8.04
C THR A 204 -15.14 1.29 8.04
N LYS A 205 -14.26 1.15 7.05
CA LYS A 205 -13.00 1.89 6.91
C LYS A 205 -13.03 2.97 5.83
N ARG A 206 -14.20 3.25 5.24
CA ARG A 206 -14.35 4.19 4.13
C ARG A 206 -13.78 5.57 4.44
N ALA A 207 -14.01 6.10 5.64
CA ALA A 207 -13.48 7.41 6.03
C ALA A 207 -11.94 7.45 5.97
N GLN A 208 -11.26 6.44 6.52
CA GLN A 208 -9.80 6.33 6.48
C GLN A 208 -9.30 6.11 5.06
N MET A 209 -10.00 5.30 4.26
CA MET A 209 -9.66 5.09 2.85
C MET A 209 -9.77 6.40 2.04
N LEU A 210 -10.77 7.24 2.30
CA LEU A 210 -10.90 8.57 1.66
C LEU A 210 -9.70 9.47 1.98
N MET A 211 -9.24 9.47 3.24
CA MET A 211 -8.04 10.20 3.64
C MET A 211 -6.80 9.69 2.90
N ILE A 212 -6.62 8.38 2.80
CA ILE A 212 -5.53 7.77 2.03
C ILE A 212 -5.62 8.18 0.55
N PHE A 213 -6.80 8.09 -0.07
CA PHE A 213 -6.97 8.49 -1.47
C PHE A 213 -6.73 9.98 -1.70
N TRP A 214 -7.06 10.83 -0.73
CA TRP A 214 -6.72 12.24 -0.80
C TRP A 214 -5.20 12.45 -0.72
N ASN A 215 -4.52 11.78 0.21
CA ASN A 215 -3.06 11.86 0.38
C ASN A 215 -2.31 11.51 -0.90
N ILE A 216 -2.73 10.43 -1.57
CA ILE A 216 -2.07 9.92 -2.78
C ILE A 216 -2.60 10.60 -4.06
N LYS A 217 -3.49 11.58 -3.91
CA LYS A 217 -4.15 12.32 -4.99
C LYS A 217 -4.93 11.45 -5.97
N LYS A 218 -5.70 10.48 -5.46
CA LYS A 218 -6.52 9.53 -6.23
C LYS A 218 -8.01 9.51 -5.85
N LEU A 219 -8.59 10.62 -5.38
CA LEU A 219 -10.03 10.70 -5.09
C LEU A 219 -10.93 10.57 -6.34
N ASP A 220 -10.37 10.77 -7.54
CA ASP A 220 -11.06 10.61 -8.82
C ASP A 220 -11.59 9.19 -9.05
N ILE A 221 -10.99 8.19 -8.40
CA ILE A 221 -11.48 6.80 -8.44
C ILE A 221 -12.95 6.65 -8.01
N LEU A 222 -13.43 7.52 -7.13
CA LEU A 222 -14.80 7.48 -6.63
C LEU A 222 -15.81 7.90 -7.71
N PHE A 223 -15.39 8.61 -8.75
CA PHE A 223 -16.28 9.07 -9.80
C PHE A 223 -16.91 7.92 -10.58
N GLU A 224 -16.19 6.82 -10.75
CA GLU A 224 -16.72 5.61 -11.39
C GLU A 224 -17.61 4.83 -10.43
N LYS A 225 -17.35 4.92 -9.12
CA LYS A 225 -18.08 4.21 -8.07
C LYS A 225 -19.16 5.06 -7.40
N TRP A 226 -19.56 6.18 -8.01
CA TRP A 226 -20.45 7.18 -7.40
C TRP A 226 -21.81 6.60 -6.94
N HIS A 227 -22.27 5.52 -7.56
CA HIS A 227 -23.50 4.83 -7.18
C HIS A 227 -23.44 4.16 -5.80
N TYR A 228 -22.24 3.91 -5.27
CA TYR A 228 -21.99 3.25 -3.98
C TYR A 228 -21.52 4.20 -2.88
N VAL A 229 -21.34 5.48 -3.21
CA VAL A 229 -20.97 6.55 -2.28
C VAL A 229 -22.18 6.91 -1.42
N THR A 230 -22.01 6.91 -0.10
CA THR A 230 -23.09 7.24 0.85
C THR A 230 -23.07 8.71 1.26
N GLU A 231 -24.06 9.13 2.06
CA GLU A 231 -24.08 10.48 2.63
C GLU A 231 -22.93 10.68 3.63
N GLU A 232 -22.56 9.64 4.39
CA GLU A 232 -21.41 9.66 5.28
C GLU A 232 -20.10 9.87 4.51
N ASP A 233 -19.92 9.18 3.37
CA ASP A 233 -18.76 9.38 2.50
C ASP A 233 -18.66 10.85 2.02
N LEU A 234 -19.80 11.46 1.65
CA LEU A 234 -19.87 12.87 1.25
C LEU A 234 -19.54 13.81 2.41
N ASN A 235 -20.01 13.52 3.62
CA ASN A 235 -19.72 14.34 4.80
C ASN A 235 -18.22 14.32 5.12
N VAL A 236 -17.57 13.15 5.05
CA VAL A 236 -16.11 13.04 5.19
C VAL A 236 -15.41 13.85 4.11
N LEU A 237 -15.78 13.69 2.83
CA LEU A 237 -15.18 14.48 1.74
C LEU A 237 -15.34 15.99 1.93
N LYS A 238 -16.48 16.43 2.49
CA LYS A 238 -16.72 17.83 2.82
C LYS A 238 -15.79 18.30 3.93
N GLU A 239 -15.62 17.53 4.99
CA GLU A 239 -14.68 17.85 6.08
C GLU A 239 -13.24 17.96 5.54
N LEU A 240 -12.82 16.98 4.73
CA LEU A 240 -11.51 16.99 4.07
C LEU A 240 -11.34 18.20 3.14
N ALA A 241 -12.39 18.63 2.44
CA ALA A 241 -12.34 19.82 1.58
C ALA A 241 -12.09 21.11 2.38
N LEU A 242 -12.54 21.19 3.63
CA LEU A 242 -12.46 22.40 4.44
C LEU A 242 -11.12 22.56 5.17
N ILE A 243 -10.35 21.49 5.36
CA ILE A 243 -8.99 21.54 5.90
C ILE A 243 -7.96 21.78 4.78
N ALA A 244 -6.77 22.34 5.08
CA ALA A 244 -5.79 22.64 4.04
C ALA A 244 -5.03 21.41 3.59
N GLU A 245 -4.70 20.57 4.56
CA GLU A 245 -3.88 19.39 4.39
C GLU A 245 -4.46 18.21 5.19
N PRO A 246 -4.24 16.95 4.76
CA PRO A 246 -4.84 15.76 5.39
C PRO A 246 -4.54 15.50 6.87
N TRP A 247 -3.48 16.11 7.39
CA TRP A 247 -3.06 16.00 8.79
C TRP A 247 -3.50 17.19 9.64
N GLU A 248 -4.13 18.20 9.06
CA GLU A 248 -4.72 19.29 9.82
C GLU A 248 -6.09 18.88 10.36
N THR A 249 -6.39 19.33 11.58
CA THR A 249 -7.69 19.09 12.22
C THR A 249 -8.61 20.30 12.18
N GLU A 250 -8.06 21.48 11.90
CA GLU A 250 -8.80 22.73 11.91
C GLU A 250 -9.20 23.17 10.48
N PRO A 251 -10.46 23.53 10.24
CA PRO A 251 -10.90 24.06 8.95
C PRO A 251 -10.13 25.33 8.59
N LYS A 252 -9.51 25.33 7.41
CA LYS A 252 -8.89 26.52 6.81
C LYS A 252 -9.86 27.31 5.95
N TYR A 253 -10.78 26.63 5.28
CA TYR A 253 -11.76 27.23 4.38
C TYR A 253 -13.13 27.26 5.04
N LYS A 254 -13.91 28.31 4.79
CA LYS A 254 -15.28 28.42 5.32
C LYS A 254 -16.28 27.68 4.44
N THR A 255 -16.00 27.61 3.14
CA THR A 255 -16.88 26.97 2.15
C THR A 255 -16.10 26.05 1.23
N VAL A 256 -16.82 25.10 0.61
CA VAL A 256 -16.23 24.21 -0.40
C VAL A 256 -15.82 24.99 -1.66
N ASP A 257 -16.55 26.05 -2.02
CA ASP A 257 -16.23 26.88 -3.18
C ASP A 257 -14.90 27.62 -2.99
N GLU A 258 -14.63 28.12 -1.78
CA GLU A 258 -13.33 28.67 -1.40
C GLU A 258 -12.23 27.61 -1.50
N ALA A 259 -12.50 26.39 -1.02
CA ALA A 259 -11.56 25.26 -1.06
C ALA A 259 -11.20 24.83 -2.50
N MET A 260 -12.10 24.99 -3.47
CA MET A 260 -11.81 24.69 -4.89
C MET A 260 -10.76 25.62 -5.51
N ILE A 261 -10.49 26.77 -4.91
CA ILE A 261 -9.46 27.70 -5.40
C ILE A 261 -8.17 27.55 -4.57
N GLY A 262 -8.22 26.74 -3.50
CA GLY A 262 -7.14 26.52 -2.56
C GLY A 262 -6.42 25.17 -2.71
N PHE A 263 -5.61 24.85 -1.69
CA PHE A 263 -4.80 23.63 -1.65
C PHE A 263 -5.62 22.32 -1.53
N SER A 264 -6.84 22.39 -0.98
CA SER A 264 -7.73 21.23 -0.82
C SER A 264 -8.62 20.96 -2.05
N TYR A 265 -8.27 21.56 -3.19
CA TYR A 265 -8.98 21.47 -4.47
C TYR A 265 -9.52 20.07 -4.78
N GLN A 266 -8.70 19.03 -4.61
CA GLN A 266 -9.11 17.69 -5.00
C GLN A 266 -10.27 17.13 -4.17
N ALA A 267 -10.24 17.32 -2.85
CA ALA A 267 -11.34 16.89 -1.97
C ALA A 267 -12.60 17.73 -2.25
N ALA A 268 -12.44 19.04 -2.46
CA ALA A 268 -13.54 19.95 -2.81
C ALA A 268 -14.22 19.56 -4.13
N VAL A 269 -13.44 19.30 -5.18
CA VAL A 269 -13.93 18.83 -6.48
C VAL A 269 -14.60 17.48 -6.35
N ALA A 270 -13.98 16.54 -5.61
CA ALA A 270 -14.55 15.22 -5.43
C ALA A 270 -15.92 15.28 -4.74
N TYR A 271 -16.02 16.04 -3.64
CA TYR A 271 -17.29 16.32 -2.97
C TYR A 271 -18.32 16.91 -3.93
N ALA A 272 -17.98 17.98 -4.65
CA ALA A 272 -18.94 18.70 -5.48
C ALA A 272 -19.47 17.87 -6.65
N ILE A 273 -18.59 17.12 -7.34
CA ILE A 273 -18.99 16.22 -8.43
C ILE A 273 -19.90 15.11 -7.90
N LEU A 274 -19.50 14.43 -6.83
CA LEU A 274 -20.26 13.30 -6.28
C LEU A 274 -21.61 13.75 -5.72
N ASN A 275 -21.64 14.84 -4.94
CA ASN A 275 -22.86 15.41 -4.38
C ASN A 275 -23.84 15.82 -5.48
N THR A 276 -23.34 16.43 -6.57
CA THR A 276 -24.17 16.80 -7.72
C THR A 276 -24.77 15.57 -8.41
N ARG A 277 -23.95 14.53 -8.67
CA ARG A 277 -24.44 13.27 -9.28
C ARG A 277 -25.48 12.57 -8.44
N ILE A 278 -25.28 12.49 -7.12
CA ILE A 278 -26.22 11.86 -6.19
C ILE A 278 -27.55 12.63 -6.14
N LYS A 279 -27.51 13.96 -6.05
CA LYS A 279 -28.71 14.81 -6.07
C LYS A 279 -29.47 14.70 -7.38
N GLU A 280 -28.77 14.69 -8.51
CA GLU A 280 -29.38 14.56 -9.82
C GLU A 280 -30.06 13.19 -10.00
N LYS A 281 -29.43 12.10 -9.54
CA LYS A 281 -30.06 10.77 -9.52
C LYS A 281 -31.34 10.79 -8.68
N ALA A 282 -31.30 11.34 -7.47
CA ALA A 282 -32.48 11.46 -6.62
C ALA A 282 -33.60 12.28 -7.27
N ARG A 283 -33.25 13.34 -8.02
CA ARG A 283 -34.22 14.13 -8.80
C ARG A 283 -34.85 13.29 -9.92
N GLN A 284 -34.05 12.57 -10.69
CA GLN A 284 -34.53 11.71 -11.77
C GLN A 284 -35.41 10.57 -11.26
N ASP A 285 -35.07 9.97 -10.11
CA ASP A 285 -35.86 8.91 -9.50
C ASP A 285 -37.24 9.42 -9.05
N LYS A 286 -37.31 10.66 -8.52
CA LYS A 286 -38.59 11.32 -8.19
C LYS A 286 -39.45 11.57 -9.43
N ILE A 287 -38.84 12.03 -10.53
CA ILE A 287 -39.55 12.26 -11.80
C ILE A 287 -40.12 10.93 -12.32
N LYS A 288 -39.30 9.88 -12.42
CA LYS A 288 -39.74 8.55 -12.87
C LYS A 288 -40.86 7.98 -12.00
N LYS A 289 -40.80 8.19 -10.69
CA LYS A 289 -41.87 7.75 -9.78
C LYS A 289 -43.17 8.50 -10.03
N ALA A 290 -43.10 9.83 -10.23
CA ALA A 290 -44.28 10.65 -10.55
C ALA A 290 -44.89 10.27 -11.91
N GLU A 291 -44.06 10.03 -12.93
CA GLU A 291 -44.50 9.55 -14.24
C GLU A 291 -45.23 8.21 -14.16
N ARG A 292 -44.71 7.26 -13.36
CA ARG A 292 -45.39 5.97 -13.12
C ARG A 292 -46.75 6.16 -12.46
N GLN A 293 -46.84 7.03 -11.45
CA GLN A 293 -48.11 7.31 -10.77
C GLN A 293 -49.13 7.97 -11.70
N ILE A 294 -48.69 8.85 -12.61
CA ILE A 294 -49.55 9.45 -13.63
C ILE A 294 -50.05 8.39 -14.63
N GLU A 295 -49.16 7.49 -15.07
CA GLU A 295 -49.53 6.41 -15.98
C GLU A 295 -50.52 5.42 -15.34
N GLU A 296 -50.28 5.02 -14.09
CA GLU A 296 -51.20 4.19 -13.30
C GLU A 296 -52.57 4.87 -13.16
N ALA A 297 -52.61 6.15 -12.75
CA ALA A 297 -53.85 6.91 -12.63
C ALA A 297 -54.59 7.07 -13.98
N ASN A 298 -53.86 7.22 -15.08
CA ASN A 298 -54.45 7.29 -16.42
C ASN A 298 -55.03 5.95 -16.88
N GLN A 299 -54.40 4.83 -16.49
CA GLN A 299 -54.94 3.49 -16.76
C GLN A 299 -56.21 3.24 -15.96
N ASP A 300 -56.23 3.61 -14.67
CA ASP A 300 -57.42 3.52 -13.81
C ASP A 300 -58.58 4.39 -14.32
N LEU A 301 -58.29 5.60 -14.82
CA LEU A 301 -59.31 6.46 -15.44
C LEU A 301 -59.88 5.87 -16.73
N LYS A 302 -59.07 5.13 -17.50
CA LYS A 302 -59.54 4.47 -18.73
C LYS A 302 -60.43 3.27 -18.41
N THR A 303 -60.10 2.49 -17.39
CA THR A 303 -60.92 1.34 -16.96
C THR A 303 -62.24 1.77 -16.33
N LEU A 304 -62.29 2.91 -15.63
CA LEU A 304 -63.54 3.47 -15.08
C LEU A 304 -64.48 4.08 -16.13
N LYS A 305 -63.96 4.43 -17.32
CA LYS A 305 -64.73 5.01 -18.43
C LYS A 305 -65.21 3.97 -19.45
N ALA A 306 -64.73 2.73 -19.35
CA ALA A 306 -65.13 1.60 -20.19
C ALA A 306 -66.28 0.83 -19.53
#